data_AF-A0A8J3JIV8-F1
#
_entry.id   AF-A0A8J3JIV8-F1
#
_cell.length_a   1.000
_cell.length_b   1.000
_cell.length_c   1.000
_cell.angle_alpha   90.00
_cell.angle_beta   90.00
_cell.angle_gamma   90.00
#
_symmetry.space_group_name_H-M   'P 1'
#
loop_
_entity.id
_entity.type
_entity.pdbx_description
1 polymer ?
#
loop_
_entity_poly.entity_id
_entity_poly.type
_entity_poly.pdbx_seq_one_letter_code
_entity_poly.pdbx_strand_id
1 'polypeptide(L)'
;MEAMSEPLRIRTDGTAPPTIDLDTVSHHGIQATMDWIAEHRSPLDAALSEHGALYLAGAGIASREDFAAVRDVVFDQPAAYHEKATPRTDFGSGVYSSTDLPPAQSIRQHNENSYTLSFPGRLLFGCVTAPTYGGATTVANVRSVLGALPERITARMAEAGWCLTRNYQAAIGLPWTTAFGTERESDVEAYCAANAMRCTWVDGVLRTEQNRPGIIRHPASGEPVWFNHAAFWSEWSLDPAIRDMLIDEFDHDGLPFATSYGDGAALTEADVAEINSAYDRMTRRRPWTRGDLLLVDNVMSSHGRDSFSGARDIVVAMGDPVTLADCVPQGSAVLIR
;
A
#
# COMPACT_ATOMS: atom_id res chain seq x y z
N MET A 1 10.15 -8.42 -37.68
CA MET A 1 8.69 -8.30 -37.88
C MET A 1 8.10 -8.71 -36.55
N GLU A 2 7.96 -7.77 -35.62
CA GLU A 2 7.35 -8.05 -34.32
C GLU A 2 5.92 -8.51 -34.59
N ALA A 3 5.61 -9.73 -34.16
CA ALA A 3 4.23 -10.19 -34.14
C ALA A 3 3.50 -9.23 -33.18
N MET A 4 2.66 -8.35 -33.71
CA MET A 4 1.77 -7.55 -32.87
C MET A 4 0.88 -8.54 -32.13
N SER A 5 1.11 -8.71 -30.83
CA SER A 5 0.23 -9.51 -29.99
C SER A 5 -1.18 -8.94 -30.04
N GLU A 6 -2.18 -9.81 -30.01
CA GLU A 6 -3.59 -9.38 -29.99
C GLU A 6 -3.80 -8.47 -28.76
N PRO A 7 -4.51 -7.33 -28.90
CA PRO A 7 -4.70 -6.41 -27.79
C PRO A 7 -5.41 -7.09 -26.62
N LEU A 8 -4.95 -6.81 -25.39
CA LEU A 8 -5.54 -7.36 -24.17
C LEU A 8 -7.03 -7.00 -24.08
N ARG A 9 -7.86 -8.01 -23.86
CA ARG A 9 -9.31 -7.81 -23.64
C ARG A 9 -9.55 -7.46 -22.17
N ILE A 10 -9.57 -6.16 -21.88
CA ILE A 10 -9.78 -5.64 -20.53
C ILE A 10 -11.24 -5.22 -20.36
N ARG A 11 -11.94 -5.80 -19.38
CA ARG A 11 -13.29 -5.40 -18.99
C ARG A 11 -13.24 -4.29 -17.96
N THR A 12 -14.00 -3.22 -18.19
CA THR A 12 -14.15 -2.11 -17.25
C THR A 12 -15.64 -1.80 -17.04
N ASP A 13 -16.06 -1.65 -15.80
CA ASP A 13 -17.44 -1.29 -15.43
C ASP A 13 -17.52 -0.11 -14.43
N GLY A 14 -16.35 0.42 -14.03
CA GLY A 14 -16.21 1.51 -13.07
C GLY A 14 -16.33 1.11 -11.59
N THR A 15 -16.78 -0.12 -11.30
CA THR A 15 -17.04 -0.61 -9.94
C THR A 15 -16.04 -1.66 -9.47
N ALA A 16 -15.56 -2.50 -10.40
CA ALA A 16 -14.52 -3.48 -10.17
C ALA A 16 -13.19 -2.98 -10.75
N PRO A 17 -12.04 -3.50 -10.25
CA PRO A 17 -10.76 -3.26 -10.91
C PRO A 17 -10.82 -3.78 -12.35
N PRO A 18 -10.21 -3.08 -13.33
CA PRO A 18 -10.13 -3.54 -14.71
C PRO A 18 -9.66 -4.99 -14.79
N THR A 19 -10.43 -5.81 -15.50
CA THR A 19 -10.33 -7.27 -15.40
C THR A 19 -9.89 -7.88 -16.72
N ILE A 20 -8.91 -8.77 -16.64
CA ILE A 20 -8.52 -9.71 -17.69
C ILE A 20 -8.98 -11.11 -17.25
N ASP A 21 -9.57 -11.85 -18.18
CA ASP A 21 -10.07 -13.20 -17.95
C ASP A 21 -9.06 -14.23 -18.48
N LEU A 22 -8.56 -15.09 -17.59
CA LEU A 22 -7.54 -16.09 -17.88
C LEU A 22 -8.05 -17.52 -17.75
N ASP A 23 -9.35 -17.75 -17.57
CA ASP A 23 -9.93 -19.10 -17.41
C ASP A 23 -9.49 -20.04 -18.55
N THR A 24 -9.52 -19.56 -19.79
CA THR A 24 -9.11 -20.36 -20.96
C THR A 24 -7.62 -20.68 -20.99
N VAL A 25 -6.79 -19.83 -20.38
CA VAL A 25 -5.33 -20.02 -20.31
C VAL A 25 -4.99 -21.01 -19.20
N SER A 26 -5.54 -20.78 -18.00
CA SER A 26 -5.22 -21.56 -16.81
C SER A 26 -5.77 -22.98 -16.82
N HIS A 27 -6.76 -23.29 -17.68
CA HIS A 27 -7.16 -24.67 -17.98
C HIS A 27 -5.99 -25.56 -18.44
N HIS A 28 -4.92 -24.96 -18.96
CA HIS A 28 -3.69 -25.65 -19.36
C HIS A 28 -2.63 -25.73 -18.24
N GLY A 29 -2.98 -25.32 -17.02
CA GLY A 29 -2.12 -25.36 -15.83
C GLY A 29 -1.37 -24.05 -15.57
N ILE A 30 -0.73 -23.95 -14.40
CA ILE A 30 -0.05 -22.73 -13.95
C ILE A 30 1.08 -22.28 -14.88
N GLN A 31 1.77 -23.24 -15.53
CA GLN A 31 2.81 -22.92 -16.51
C GLN A 31 2.26 -22.12 -17.69
N ALA A 32 1.06 -22.45 -18.19
CA ALA A 32 0.44 -21.70 -19.27
C ALA A 32 0.09 -20.27 -18.85
N THR A 33 -0.35 -20.06 -17.61
CA THR A 33 -0.55 -18.71 -17.06
C THR A 33 0.77 -17.93 -17.00
N MET A 34 1.85 -18.55 -16.53
CA MET A 34 3.17 -17.92 -16.48
C MET A 34 3.69 -17.55 -17.86
N ASP A 35 3.60 -18.48 -18.83
CA ASP A 35 4.02 -18.24 -20.21
C ASP A 35 3.21 -17.10 -20.83
N TRP A 36 1.89 -17.08 -20.60
CA TRP A 36 1.01 -16.02 -21.07
C TRP A 36 1.39 -14.65 -20.48
N ILE A 37 1.66 -14.57 -19.16
CA ILE A 37 2.10 -13.33 -18.51
C ILE A 37 3.43 -12.86 -19.12
N ALA A 38 4.37 -13.78 -19.34
CA ALA A 38 5.67 -13.46 -19.94
C ALA A 38 5.53 -12.92 -21.38
N GLU A 39 4.68 -13.56 -22.20
CA GLU A 39 4.39 -13.14 -23.58
C GLU A 39 3.66 -11.79 -23.66
N HIS A 40 2.82 -11.48 -22.66
CA HIS A 40 1.99 -10.27 -22.62
C HIS A 40 2.52 -9.20 -21.67
N ARG A 41 3.79 -9.29 -21.27
CA ARG A 41 4.39 -8.39 -20.27
C ARG A 41 4.24 -6.91 -20.62
N SER A 42 4.65 -6.49 -21.82
CA SER A 42 4.56 -5.08 -22.22
C SER A 42 3.10 -4.57 -22.33
N PRO A 43 2.15 -5.32 -22.93
CA PRO A 43 0.74 -4.97 -22.85
C PRO A 43 0.19 -4.87 -21.42
N LEU A 44 0.58 -5.76 -20.51
CA LEU A 44 0.17 -5.72 -19.10
C LEU A 44 0.73 -4.49 -18.39
N ASP A 45 2.00 -4.16 -18.61
CA ASP A 45 2.64 -2.96 -18.04
C ASP A 45 1.95 -1.68 -18.52
N ALA A 46 1.62 -1.60 -19.81
CA ALA A 46 0.90 -0.47 -20.38
C ALA A 46 -0.51 -0.31 -19.77
N ALA A 47 -1.26 -1.43 -19.67
CA ALA A 47 -2.58 -1.45 -19.05
C ALA A 47 -2.52 -1.12 -17.55
N LEU A 48 -1.49 -1.60 -16.85
CA LEU A 48 -1.29 -1.32 -15.43
C LEU A 48 -0.98 0.17 -15.21
N SER A 49 -0.14 0.77 -16.06
CA SER A 49 0.16 2.21 -16.02
C SER A 49 -1.09 3.07 -16.28
N GLU A 50 -1.95 2.64 -17.22
CA GLU A 50 -3.20 3.36 -17.54
C GLU A 50 -4.22 3.29 -16.38
N HIS A 51 -4.41 2.10 -15.82
CA HIS A 51 -5.50 1.80 -14.90
C HIS A 51 -5.12 1.85 -13.41
N GLY A 52 -3.84 1.65 -13.10
CA GLY A 52 -3.27 1.56 -11.76
C GLY A 52 -3.46 0.20 -11.08
N ALA A 53 -4.38 -0.64 -11.53
CA ALA A 53 -4.57 -2.00 -11.02
C ALA A 53 -5.24 -2.88 -12.08
N LEU A 54 -4.88 -4.17 -12.11
CA LEU A 54 -5.42 -5.18 -13.01
C LEU A 54 -5.79 -6.44 -12.23
N TYR A 55 -7.04 -6.87 -12.40
CA TYR A 55 -7.52 -8.15 -11.87
C TYR A 55 -7.36 -9.24 -12.92
N LEU A 56 -6.60 -10.28 -12.61
CA LEU A 56 -6.43 -11.46 -13.47
C LEU A 56 -7.35 -12.57 -12.93
N ALA A 57 -8.57 -12.62 -13.46
CA ALA A 57 -9.57 -13.60 -13.06
C ALA A 57 -9.20 -14.97 -13.62
N GLY A 58 -9.34 -16.01 -12.81
CA GLY A 58 -9.09 -17.37 -13.27
C GLY A 58 -7.63 -17.65 -13.58
N ALA A 59 -6.67 -16.96 -12.94
CA ALA A 59 -5.24 -17.18 -13.20
C ALA A 59 -4.76 -18.58 -12.79
N GLY A 60 -5.52 -19.27 -11.93
CA GLY A 60 -5.36 -20.69 -11.65
C GLY A 60 -4.34 -21.04 -10.57
N ILE A 61 -3.92 -20.09 -9.73
CA ILE A 61 -3.05 -20.41 -8.58
C ILE A 61 -3.78 -21.35 -7.60
N ALA A 62 -3.15 -22.48 -7.25
CA ALA A 62 -3.73 -23.43 -6.31
C ALA A 62 -3.02 -23.43 -4.96
N SER A 63 -1.77 -22.95 -4.91
CA SER A 63 -0.93 -22.90 -3.73
C SER A 63 -0.08 -21.63 -3.63
N ARG A 64 0.71 -21.53 -2.55
CA ARG A 64 1.64 -20.41 -2.34
C ARG A 64 2.88 -20.54 -3.21
N GLU A 65 3.27 -21.78 -3.55
CA GLU A 65 4.35 -22.08 -4.48
C GLU A 65 3.99 -21.63 -5.91
N ASP A 66 2.76 -21.89 -6.36
CA ASP A 66 2.26 -21.36 -7.64
C ASP A 66 2.32 -19.82 -7.66
N PHE A 67 1.87 -19.19 -6.57
CA PHE A 67 1.92 -17.74 -6.43
C PHE A 67 3.35 -17.19 -6.46
N ALA A 68 4.29 -17.84 -5.77
CA ALA A 68 5.70 -17.45 -5.80
C ALA A 68 6.30 -17.58 -7.20
N ALA A 69 5.96 -18.65 -7.94
CA ALA A 69 6.40 -18.83 -9.32
C ALA A 69 5.84 -17.75 -10.26
N VAL A 70 4.55 -17.41 -10.15
CA VAL A 70 3.94 -16.32 -10.93
C VAL A 70 4.57 -14.98 -10.59
N ARG A 71 4.82 -14.69 -9.30
CA ARG A 71 5.52 -13.47 -8.88
C ARG A 71 6.86 -13.31 -9.59
N ASP A 72 7.65 -14.39 -9.69
CA ASP A 72 8.97 -14.35 -10.32
C ASP A 72 8.93 -14.08 -11.83
N VAL A 73 7.75 -14.22 -12.45
CA VAL A 73 7.51 -13.81 -13.84
C VAL A 73 7.01 -12.36 -13.93
N VAL A 74 6.26 -11.90 -12.92
CA VAL A 74 5.65 -10.56 -12.88
C VAL A 74 6.66 -9.48 -12.48
N PHE A 75 7.53 -9.75 -11.51
CA PHE A 75 8.50 -8.80 -10.97
C PHE A 75 9.91 -9.09 -11.46
N ASP A 76 10.67 -8.05 -11.79
CA ASP A 76 12.09 -8.18 -12.09
C ASP A 76 12.91 -8.33 -10.80
N GLN A 77 12.48 -7.63 -9.74
CA GLN A 77 13.21 -7.62 -8.47
C GLN A 77 12.25 -7.63 -7.29
N PRO A 78 12.55 -8.39 -6.21
CA PRO A 78 11.80 -8.31 -4.99
C PRO A 78 12.03 -6.96 -4.28
N ALA A 79 10.98 -6.41 -3.67
CA ALA A 79 11.11 -5.25 -2.81
C ALA A 79 11.41 -5.69 -1.37
N ALA A 80 12.38 -5.05 -0.73
CA ALA A 80 12.70 -5.31 0.67
C ALA A 80 11.63 -4.75 1.60
N TYR A 81 11.33 -5.48 2.68
CA TYR A 81 10.34 -5.07 3.68
C TYR A 81 11.04 -4.51 4.93
N HIS A 82 11.15 -3.18 4.98
CA HIS A 82 11.72 -2.41 6.10
C HIS A 82 10.62 -1.66 6.86
N GLU A 83 10.93 -1.21 8.09
CA GLU A 83 10.04 -0.41 8.95
C GLU A 83 8.64 -1.02 9.12
N LYS A 84 8.58 -2.28 9.58
CA LYS A 84 7.32 -3.02 9.67
C LYS A 84 6.28 -2.23 10.51
N ALA A 85 5.15 -1.93 9.88
CA ALA A 85 4.06 -1.18 10.50
C ALA A 85 3.00 -2.07 11.14
N THR A 86 2.71 -3.20 10.49
CA THR A 86 1.69 -4.16 10.93
C THR A 86 2.25 -5.58 10.94
N PRO A 87 1.74 -6.46 11.81
CA PRO A 87 2.11 -7.87 11.77
C PRO A 87 1.72 -8.48 10.41
N ARG A 88 2.65 -9.22 9.84
CA ARG A 88 2.44 -10.11 8.69
C ARG A 88 3.16 -11.40 8.99
N THR A 89 2.54 -12.50 8.61
CA THR A 89 3.18 -13.81 8.66
C THR A 89 4.06 -13.97 7.43
N ASP A 90 5.36 -14.16 7.63
CA ASP A 90 6.30 -14.52 6.56
C ASP A 90 6.20 -16.01 6.30
N PHE A 91 5.75 -16.38 5.09
CA PHE A 91 5.65 -17.77 4.67
C PHE A 91 6.93 -18.29 3.99
N GLY A 92 7.97 -17.46 3.91
CA GLY A 92 9.20 -17.73 3.18
C GLY A 92 9.14 -17.26 1.73
N SER A 93 10.30 -17.22 1.10
CA SER A 93 10.48 -16.88 -0.32
C SER A 93 9.90 -15.52 -0.74
N GLY A 94 9.75 -14.55 0.17
CA GLY A 94 9.16 -13.24 -0.16
C GLY A 94 7.63 -13.28 -0.38
N VAL A 95 6.96 -14.30 0.15
CA VAL A 95 5.49 -14.40 0.19
C VAL A 95 5.01 -14.13 1.62
N TYR A 96 4.09 -13.18 1.75
CA TYR A 96 3.56 -12.76 3.04
C TYR A 96 2.04 -12.97 3.12
N SER A 97 1.51 -13.10 4.33
CA SER A 97 0.07 -12.88 4.54
C SER A 97 -0.28 -11.42 4.23
N SER A 98 -1.50 -11.18 3.73
CA SER A 98 -2.07 -9.83 3.83
C SER A 98 -2.19 -9.45 5.31
N THR A 99 -2.00 -8.17 5.65
CA THR A 99 -2.03 -7.64 7.02
C THR A 99 -2.99 -8.37 7.98
N ASP A 100 -2.42 -8.92 9.06
CA ASP A 100 -3.10 -9.78 10.03
C ASP A 100 -3.92 -8.93 11.03
N LEU A 101 -5.09 -8.46 10.60
CA LEU A 101 -6.07 -7.77 11.45
C LEU A 101 -7.36 -8.59 11.59
N PRO A 102 -8.13 -8.43 12.69
CA PRO A 102 -9.37 -9.16 12.91
C PRO A 102 -10.31 -9.11 11.69
N PRO A 103 -11.00 -10.22 11.34
CA PRO A 103 -11.85 -10.28 10.14
C PRO A 103 -12.94 -9.21 10.09
N ALA A 104 -13.51 -8.86 11.25
CA ALA A 104 -14.57 -7.86 11.37
C ALA A 104 -14.09 -6.42 11.07
N GLN A 105 -12.78 -6.15 11.13
CA GLN A 105 -12.22 -4.84 10.84
C GLN A 105 -11.84 -4.72 9.36
N SER A 106 -12.17 -3.58 8.76
CA SER A 106 -11.66 -3.19 7.45
C SER A 106 -10.28 -2.55 7.57
N ILE A 107 -9.46 -2.68 6.53
CA ILE A 107 -8.21 -1.95 6.37
C ILE A 107 -8.49 -0.81 5.39
N ARG A 108 -8.24 0.42 5.84
CA ARG A 108 -8.46 1.63 5.03
C ARG A 108 -7.52 1.70 3.83
N GLN A 109 -7.88 2.53 2.86
CA GLN A 109 -7.05 2.79 1.68
C GLN A 109 -5.69 3.37 2.08
N HIS A 110 -4.63 2.84 1.49
CA HIS A 110 -3.27 3.32 1.65
C HIS A 110 -2.36 2.87 0.49
N ASN A 111 -1.21 3.52 0.32
CA ASN A 111 -0.15 3.08 -0.60
C ASN A 111 0.98 2.43 0.21
N GLU A 112 1.31 1.18 -0.07
CA GLU A 112 2.27 0.39 0.71
C GLU A 112 3.60 1.14 0.91
N ASN A 113 4.05 1.24 2.16
CA ASN A 113 5.31 1.89 2.54
C ASN A 113 5.50 3.33 2.05
N SER A 114 4.44 4.11 1.81
CA SER A 114 4.56 5.51 1.35
C SER A 114 5.35 6.45 2.29
N TYR A 115 5.71 5.98 3.48
CA TYR A 115 6.48 6.69 4.49
C TYR A 115 8.00 6.45 4.41
N THR A 116 8.46 5.52 3.56
CA THR A 116 9.89 5.21 3.36
C THR A 116 10.45 5.99 2.17
N LEU A 117 11.78 6.04 2.03
CA LEU A 117 12.44 6.65 0.86
C LEU A 117 12.52 5.71 -0.35
N SER A 118 12.33 4.41 -0.12
CA SER A 118 12.24 3.37 -1.13
C SER A 118 11.08 2.45 -0.77
N PHE A 119 10.14 2.27 -1.70
CA PHE A 119 8.89 1.55 -1.49
C PHE A 119 8.62 0.60 -2.65
N PRO A 120 7.78 -0.44 -2.48
CA PRO A 120 7.38 -1.29 -3.58
C PRO A 120 6.73 -0.46 -4.69
N GLY A 121 7.17 -0.63 -5.94
CA GLY A 121 6.48 -0.03 -7.08
C GLY A 121 5.23 -0.82 -7.44
N ARG A 122 5.26 -2.14 -7.21
CA ARG A 122 4.16 -3.04 -7.54
C ARG A 122 3.84 -4.01 -6.41
N LEU A 123 2.56 -4.36 -6.31
CA LEU A 123 2.04 -5.38 -5.41
C LEU A 123 1.31 -6.44 -6.23
N LEU A 124 1.48 -7.70 -5.86
CA LEU A 124 0.73 -8.81 -6.42
C LEU A 124 0.00 -9.48 -5.26
N PHE A 125 -1.32 -9.60 -5.35
CA PHE A 125 -2.14 -10.37 -4.42
C PHE A 125 -2.64 -11.63 -5.12
N GLY A 126 -2.74 -12.73 -4.36
CA GLY A 126 -3.27 -14.00 -4.87
C GLY A 126 -4.23 -14.67 -3.90
N CYS A 127 -5.34 -15.18 -4.42
CA CYS A 127 -6.36 -15.87 -3.62
C CYS A 127 -6.15 -17.38 -3.59
N VAL A 128 -5.54 -17.88 -2.51
CA VAL A 128 -5.42 -19.33 -2.23
C VAL A 128 -6.74 -19.87 -1.66
N THR A 129 -7.36 -19.12 -0.74
CA THR A 129 -8.68 -19.44 -0.17
C THR A 129 -9.54 -18.18 -0.11
N ALA A 130 -10.68 -18.21 -0.82
CA ALA A 130 -11.63 -17.11 -0.84
C ALA A 130 -12.47 -17.07 0.45
N PRO A 131 -12.75 -15.86 1.00
CA PRO A 131 -13.68 -15.70 2.12
C PRO A 131 -15.10 -16.11 1.74
N THR A 132 -15.90 -16.47 2.73
CA THR A 132 -17.33 -16.78 2.52
C THR A 132 -18.11 -15.52 2.15
N TYR A 133 -17.82 -14.40 2.81
CA TYR A 133 -18.42 -13.10 2.54
C TYR A 133 -17.38 -11.97 2.70
N GLY A 134 -17.49 -10.93 1.86
CA GLY A 134 -16.64 -9.74 1.94
C GLY A 134 -15.17 -10.00 1.59
N GLY A 135 -14.25 -9.32 2.28
CA GLY A 135 -12.82 -9.62 2.24
C GLY A 135 -12.09 -9.30 0.94
N ALA A 136 -12.73 -8.55 0.04
CA ALA A 136 -12.11 -8.03 -1.17
C ALA A 136 -10.87 -7.20 -0.80
N THR A 137 -9.82 -7.35 -1.60
CA THR A 137 -8.74 -6.36 -1.62
C THR A 137 -9.23 -5.21 -2.48
N THR A 138 -9.55 -4.10 -1.83
CA THR A 138 -10.10 -2.92 -2.50
C THR A 138 -8.97 -2.10 -3.08
N VAL A 139 -9.22 -1.37 -4.17
CA VAL A 139 -8.23 -0.48 -4.79
C VAL A 139 -8.87 0.84 -5.21
N ALA A 140 -8.12 1.93 -5.11
CA ALA A 140 -8.56 3.23 -5.61
C ALA A 140 -7.43 3.90 -6.39
N ASN A 141 -7.73 4.41 -7.59
CA ASN A 141 -6.76 5.15 -8.39
C ASN A 141 -6.49 6.51 -7.73
N VAL A 142 -5.27 6.74 -7.25
CA VAL A 142 -4.95 7.92 -6.41
C VAL A 142 -4.80 9.21 -7.21
N ARG A 143 -4.68 9.15 -8.54
CA ARG A 143 -4.85 10.32 -9.42
C ARG A 143 -6.31 10.79 -9.40
N SER A 144 -7.27 9.87 -9.47
CA SER A 144 -8.69 10.21 -9.34
C SER A 144 -9.06 10.70 -7.94
N VAL A 145 -8.46 10.12 -6.89
CA VAL A 145 -8.60 10.62 -5.51
C VAL A 145 -8.09 12.05 -5.42
N LEU A 146 -6.88 12.33 -5.92
CA LEU A 146 -6.32 13.68 -5.96
C LEU A 146 -7.26 14.69 -6.62
N GLY A 147 -7.84 14.35 -7.78
CA GLY A 147 -8.76 15.23 -8.50
C GLY A 147 -10.12 15.44 -7.81
N ALA A 148 -10.48 14.60 -6.84
CA ALA A 148 -11.75 14.68 -6.12
C ALA A 148 -11.63 15.35 -4.74
N LEU A 149 -10.41 15.67 -4.30
CA LEU A 149 -10.14 16.35 -3.04
C LEU A 149 -10.32 17.87 -3.18
N PRO A 150 -10.79 18.56 -2.14
CA PRO A 150 -10.85 20.02 -2.17
C PRO A 150 -9.49 20.68 -2.28
N GLU A 151 -9.43 21.80 -3.01
CA GLU A 151 -8.20 22.54 -3.28
C GLU A 151 -7.43 22.93 -2.02
N ARG A 152 -8.13 23.26 -0.92
CA ARG A 152 -7.48 23.61 0.35
C ARG A 152 -6.63 22.47 0.92
N ILE A 153 -7.03 21.21 0.73
CA ILE A 153 -6.27 20.05 1.18
C ILE A 153 -5.12 19.79 0.21
N THR A 154 -5.39 19.79 -1.09
CA THR A 154 -4.37 19.43 -2.10
C THR A 154 -3.28 20.48 -2.20
N ALA A 155 -3.60 21.77 -2.14
CA ALA A 155 -2.63 22.86 -2.11
C ALA A 155 -1.77 22.79 -0.85
N ARG A 156 -2.38 22.55 0.32
CA ARG A 156 -1.65 22.44 1.58
C ARG A 156 -0.73 21.22 1.61
N MET A 157 -1.20 20.08 1.13
CA MET A 157 -0.41 18.87 1.01
C MET A 157 0.74 19.01 -0.01
N ALA A 158 0.52 19.74 -1.11
CA ALA A 158 1.56 20.03 -2.10
C ALA A 158 2.66 20.95 -1.54
N GLU A 159 2.28 21.93 -0.71
CA GLU A 159 3.21 22.88 -0.09
C GLU A 159 4.00 22.23 1.05
N ALA A 160 3.30 21.62 2.01
CA ALA A 160 3.90 21.17 3.27
C ALA A 160 4.27 19.69 3.29
N GLY A 161 3.69 18.87 2.41
CA GLY A 161 3.71 17.41 2.58
C GLY A 161 2.99 16.96 3.85
N TRP A 162 3.37 15.82 4.38
CA TRP A 162 2.84 15.25 5.62
C TRP A 162 3.97 14.78 6.53
N CYS A 163 3.71 14.79 7.83
CA CYS A 163 4.57 14.23 8.85
C CYS A 163 3.90 12.98 9.43
N LEU A 164 4.68 11.93 9.63
CA LEU A 164 4.32 10.79 10.46
C LEU A 164 5.11 10.84 11.75
N THR A 165 4.41 10.78 12.88
CA THR A 165 4.98 10.46 14.19
C THR A 165 4.61 9.03 14.57
N ARG A 166 5.57 8.25 15.07
CA ARG A 166 5.31 6.93 15.69
C ARG A 166 5.94 6.87 17.07
N ASN A 167 5.17 6.41 18.04
CA ASN A 167 5.65 6.12 19.40
C ASN A 167 5.64 4.60 19.59
N TYR A 168 6.80 4.00 19.83
CA TYR A 168 6.96 2.54 19.95
C TYR A 168 6.86 2.12 21.41
N GLN A 169 5.65 2.19 21.93
CA GLN A 169 5.35 1.78 23.29
C GLN A 169 5.34 0.26 23.45
N ALA A 170 5.85 -0.25 24.56
CA ALA A 170 5.93 -1.70 24.79
C ALA A 170 4.56 -2.40 24.81
N ALA A 171 3.52 -1.71 25.28
CA ALA A 171 2.18 -2.26 25.45
C ALA A 171 1.28 -2.14 24.20
N ILE A 172 1.64 -1.30 23.23
CA ILE A 172 0.75 -0.94 22.11
C ILE A 172 1.51 -0.92 20.78
N GLY A 173 0.94 -1.64 19.81
CA GLY A 173 1.51 -1.73 18.47
C GLY A 173 2.69 -2.69 18.38
N LEU A 174 3.53 -2.52 17.36
CA LEU A 174 4.74 -3.32 17.17
C LEU A 174 5.91 -2.72 17.97
N PRO A 175 6.64 -3.53 18.77
CA PRO A 175 7.88 -3.08 19.39
C PRO A 175 8.89 -2.60 18.35
N TRP A 176 9.68 -1.58 18.68
CA TRP A 176 10.70 -1.05 17.77
C TRP A 176 11.69 -2.13 17.31
N THR A 177 12.04 -3.08 18.18
CA THR A 177 12.97 -4.16 17.85
C THR A 177 12.44 -5.03 16.70
N THR A 178 11.13 -5.24 16.66
CA THR A 178 10.47 -5.97 15.57
C THR A 178 10.30 -5.09 14.33
N ALA A 179 9.99 -3.80 14.52
CA ALA A 179 9.79 -2.86 13.42
C ALA A 179 11.08 -2.61 12.61
N PHE A 180 12.22 -2.49 13.30
CA PHE A 180 13.54 -2.27 12.71
C PHE A 180 14.37 -3.55 12.54
N GLY A 181 13.94 -4.66 13.15
CA GLY A 181 14.63 -5.95 13.04
C GLY A 181 16.00 -5.99 13.74
N THR A 182 16.15 -5.25 14.84
CA THR A 182 17.40 -5.14 15.61
C THR A 182 17.11 -4.96 17.11
N GLU A 183 18.08 -5.28 17.96
CA GLU A 183 18.03 -5.06 19.41
C GLU A 183 18.95 -3.91 19.87
N ARG A 184 19.56 -3.19 18.93
CA ARG A 184 20.51 -2.10 19.24
C ARG A 184 19.95 -0.74 18.84
N GLU A 185 19.86 0.18 19.79
CA GLU A 185 19.41 1.56 19.55
C GLU A 185 20.27 2.27 18.49
N SER A 186 21.58 2.04 18.50
CA SER A 186 22.51 2.67 17.53
C SER A 186 22.25 2.25 16.08
N ASP A 187 21.72 1.04 15.84
CA ASP A 187 21.31 0.62 14.50
C ASP A 187 20.08 1.40 14.02
N VAL A 188 19.14 1.67 14.93
CA VAL A 188 17.93 2.46 14.64
C VAL A 188 18.29 3.92 14.38
N GLU A 189 19.21 4.49 15.16
CA GLU A 189 19.70 5.85 14.94
C GLU A 189 20.38 6.00 13.57
N ALA A 190 21.25 5.05 13.20
CA ALA A 190 21.88 5.01 11.89
C ALA A 190 20.86 4.87 10.75
N TYR A 191 19.85 4.02 10.94
CA TYR A 191 18.74 3.86 9.99
C TYR A 191 17.96 5.17 9.83
N CYS A 192 17.60 5.83 10.93
CA CYS A 192 16.84 7.08 10.91
C CYS A 192 17.61 8.19 10.19
N ALA A 193 18.92 8.31 10.47
CA ALA A 193 19.78 9.28 9.79
C ALA A 193 19.85 9.02 8.27
N ALA A 194 19.97 7.76 7.85
CA ALA A 194 19.99 7.38 6.44
C ALA A 194 18.65 7.59 5.71
N ASN A 195 17.53 7.59 6.45
CA ASN A 195 16.18 7.66 5.90
C ASN A 195 15.47 9.02 6.15
N ALA A 196 16.23 10.06 6.51
CA ALA A 196 15.70 11.38 6.82
C ALA A 196 14.54 11.32 7.83
N MET A 197 14.79 10.63 8.95
CA MET A 197 13.88 10.51 10.08
C MET A 197 14.54 11.12 11.31
N ARG A 198 13.78 11.86 12.10
CA ARG A 198 14.16 12.23 13.47
C ARG A 198 13.87 11.05 14.38
N CYS A 199 14.82 10.74 15.25
CA CYS A 199 14.74 9.69 16.26
C CYS A 199 14.95 10.34 17.63
N THR A 200 14.11 10.02 18.61
CA THR A 200 14.26 10.49 19.98
C THR A 200 13.92 9.36 20.94
N TRP A 201 14.76 9.19 21.96
CA TRP A 201 14.59 8.20 23.00
C TRP A 201 14.25 8.90 24.31
N VAL A 202 13.17 8.49 24.96
CA VAL A 202 12.78 8.96 26.30
C VAL A 202 12.45 7.73 27.14
N ASP A 203 13.21 7.51 28.22
CA ASP A 203 13.02 6.37 29.14
C ASP A 203 12.93 5.00 28.44
N GLY A 204 13.71 4.81 27.37
CA GLY A 204 13.73 3.57 26.58
C GLY A 204 12.58 3.42 25.57
N VAL A 205 11.71 4.42 25.45
CA VAL A 205 10.67 4.49 24.42
C VAL A 205 11.20 5.25 23.21
N LEU A 206 11.14 4.61 22.05
CA LEU A 206 11.48 5.23 20.78
C LEU A 206 10.32 6.08 20.26
N ARG A 207 10.63 7.30 19.83
CA ARG A 207 9.79 8.13 18.96
C ARG A 207 10.50 8.39 17.65
N THR A 208 9.82 8.17 16.53
CA THR A 208 10.30 8.56 15.20
C THR A 208 9.38 9.56 14.55
N GLU A 209 9.96 10.52 13.84
CA GLU A 209 9.22 11.54 13.10
C GLU A 209 9.84 11.72 11.71
N GLN A 210 9.00 11.71 10.68
CA GLN A 210 9.46 11.80 9.29
C GLN A 210 8.50 12.56 8.39
N ASN A 211 9.07 13.52 7.66
CA ASN A 211 8.38 14.31 6.66
C ASN A 211 8.48 13.65 5.29
N ARG A 212 7.37 13.60 4.56
CA ARG A 212 7.29 13.06 3.20
C ARG A 212 6.38 13.94 2.34
N PRO A 213 6.60 14.00 1.02
CA PRO A 213 5.60 14.56 0.11
C PRO A 213 4.29 13.78 0.24
N GLY A 214 3.15 14.48 0.23
CA GLY A 214 1.84 13.81 0.15
C GLY A 214 1.32 13.67 -1.27
N ILE A 215 1.95 14.38 -2.21
CA ILE A 215 1.72 14.29 -3.65
C ILE A 215 3.08 14.11 -4.30
N ILE A 216 3.22 13.06 -5.10
CA ILE A 216 4.42 12.78 -5.90
C ILE A 216 4.05 12.67 -7.38
N ARG A 217 5.04 12.59 -8.26
CA ARG A 217 4.85 12.23 -9.66
C ARG A 217 5.10 10.75 -9.86
N HIS A 218 4.22 10.09 -10.59
CA HIS A 218 4.44 8.71 -11.01
C HIS A 218 5.70 8.61 -11.88
N PRO A 219 6.65 7.70 -11.60
CA PRO A 219 7.96 7.70 -12.25
C PRO A 219 7.89 7.43 -13.77
N ALA A 220 6.91 6.64 -14.22
CA ALA A 220 6.71 6.37 -15.66
C ALA A 220 5.89 7.45 -16.40
N SER A 221 4.69 7.80 -15.93
CA SER A 221 3.81 8.76 -16.61
C SER A 221 4.09 10.22 -16.30
N GLY A 222 4.80 10.52 -15.20
CA GLY A 222 5.04 11.88 -14.70
C GLY A 222 3.82 12.56 -14.09
N GLU A 223 2.67 11.91 -14.02
CA GLU A 223 1.42 12.48 -13.50
C GLU A 223 1.47 12.66 -11.98
N PRO A 224 0.87 13.73 -11.43
CA PRO A 224 0.75 13.89 -9.99
C PRO A 224 -0.25 12.89 -9.39
N VAL A 225 0.13 12.25 -8.28
CA VAL A 225 -0.66 11.23 -7.59
C VAL A 225 -0.70 11.48 -6.08
N TRP A 226 -1.84 11.20 -5.45
CA TRP A 226 -2.03 11.29 -3.99
C TRP A 226 -1.43 10.06 -3.29
N PHE A 227 -0.10 10.05 -3.13
CA PHE A 227 0.66 8.93 -2.56
C PHE A 227 1.08 9.23 -1.12
N ASN A 228 0.30 8.74 -0.15
CA ASN A 228 0.60 8.90 1.27
C ASN A 228 -0.24 7.95 2.15
N HIS A 229 0.08 7.94 3.44
CA HIS A 229 -0.67 7.26 4.51
C HIS A 229 -1.31 8.24 5.49
N ALA A 230 -1.44 9.52 5.13
CA ALA A 230 -1.79 10.58 6.08
C ALA A 230 -3.16 10.33 6.74
N ALA A 231 -4.20 10.01 5.95
CA ALA A 231 -5.50 9.66 6.52
C ALA A 231 -5.50 8.31 7.24
N PHE A 232 -4.73 7.33 6.75
CA PHE A 232 -4.67 5.99 7.34
C PHE A 232 -4.14 5.99 8.77
N TRP A 233 -3.08 6.76 9.03
CA TRP A 233 -2.44 6.92 10.34
C TRP A 233 -2.88 8.16 11.10
N SER A 234 -4.02 8.75 10.74
CA SER A 234 -4.59 9.82 11.54
C SER A 234 -5.31 9.26 12.77
N GLU A 235 -5.23 9.99 13.89
CA GLU A 235 -6.06 9.71 15.07
C GLU A 235 -7.56 9.75 14.74
N TRP A 236 -7.96 10.55 13.75
CA TRP A 236 -9.35 10.65 13.26
C TRP A 236 -9.81 9.41 12.48
N SER A 237 -8.87 8.51 12.16
CA SER A 237 -9.16 7.17 11.62
C SER A 237 -9.25 6.11 12.71
N LEU A 238 -9.01 6.42 13.99
CA LEU A 238 -9.31 5.48 15.07
C LEU A 238 -10.82 5.43 15.33
N ASP A 239 -11.30 4.31 15.86
CA ASP A 239 -12.64 4.29 16.46
C ASP A 239 -12.68 5.35 17.59
N PRO A 240 -13.71 6.19 17.69
CA PRO A 240 -13.74 7.28 18.67
C PRO A 240 -13.51 6.81 20.10
N ALA A 241 -14.07 5.68 20.52
CA ALA A 241 -13.88 5.17 21.88
C ALA A 241 -12.44 4.66 22.11
N ILE A 242 -11.82 4.07 21.08
CA ILE A 242 -10.40 3.67 21.14
C ILE A 242 -9.51 4.92 21.17
N ARG A 243 -9.81 5.93 20.34
CA ARG A 243 -9.06 7.18 20.29
C ARG A 243 -9.09 7.88 21.65
N ASP A 244 -10.28 8.08 22.20
CA ASP A 244 -10.46 8.80 23.47
C ASP A 244 -9.75 8.06 24.62
N MET A 245 -9.84 6.71 24.66
CA MET A 245 -9.08 5.88 25.60
C MET A 245 -7.55 6.04 25.46
N LEU A 246 -7.03 6.07 24.23
CA LEU A 246 -5.59 6.25 24.00
C LEU A 246 -5.13 7.66 24.36
N ILE A 247 -5.94 8.69 24.10
CA ILE A 247 -5.64 10.07 24.50
C ILE A 247 -5.65 10.19 26.03
N ASP A 248 -6.63 9.60 26.72
CA ASP A 248 -6.70 9.65 28.18
C ASP A 248 -5.48 8.99 28.86
N GLU A 249 -4.92 7.93 28.25
CA GLU A 249 -3.77 7.20 28.79
C GLU A 249 -2.42 7.81 28.40
N PHE A 250 -2.28 8.34 27.18
CA PHE A 250 -0.99 8.73 26.61
C PHE A 250 -0.88 10.20 26.17
N ASP A 251 -1.94 10.98 26.33
CA ASP A 251 -2.13 12.29 25.70
C ASP A 251 -2.03 12.21 24.15
N HIS A 252 -2.32 13.32 23.47
CA HIS A 252 -2.21 13.38 22.00
C HIS A 252 -0.78 13.09 21.50
N ASP A 253 0.25 13.53 22.24
CA ASP A 253 1.64 13.35 21.84
C ASP A 253 2.13 11.90 22.01
N GLY A 254 1.51 11.11 22.87
CA GLY A 254 1.90 9.72 23.14
C GLY A 254 1.17 8.69 22.29
N LEU A 255 0.25 9.09 21.41
CA LEU A 255 -0.47 8.15 20.54
C LEU A 255 0.49 7.25 19.74
N PRO A 256 0.16 5.96 19.50
CA PRO A 256 1.06 5.02 18.81
C PRO A 256 1.50 5.50 17.44
N PHE A 257 0.62 6.24 16.77
CA PHE A 257 0.89 6.96 15.55
C PHE A 257 0.06 8.24 15.51
N ALA A 258 0.58 9.26 14.83
CA ALA A 258 -0.14 10.47 14.51
C ALA A 258 0.38 11.05 13.19
N THR A 259 -0.49 11.77 12.49
CA THR A 259 -0.15 12.43 11.23
C THR A 259 -0.56 13.89 11.23
N SER A 260 0.29 14.73 10.66
CA SER A 260 0.07 16.17 10.47
C SER A 260 0.55 16.59 9.08
N TYR A 261 0.36 17.87 8.71
CA TYR A 261 1.11 18.45 7.60
C TYR A 261 2.61 18.50 7.94
N GLY A 262 3.49 18.52 6.94
CA GLY A 262 4.93 18.41 7.18
C GLY A 262 5.56 19.59 7.94
N ASP A 263 4.83 20.69 8.10
CA ASP A 263 5.22 21.83 8.96
C ASP A 263 4.69 21.73 10.40
N GLY A 264 4.03 20.61 10.74
CA GLY A 264 3.49 20.33 12.07
C GLY A 264 2.04 20.77 12.27
N ALA A 265 1.43 21.49 11.32
CA ALA A 265 0.02 21.86 11.44
C ALA A 265 -0.88 20.60 11.42
N ALA A 266 -1.86 20.52 12.33
CA ALA A 266 -2.70 19.33 12.45
C ALA A 266 -3.55 19.08 11.19
N LEU A 267 -3.72 17.81 10.84
CA LEU A 267 -4.80 17.36 9.96
C LEU A 267 -6.09 17.31 10.79
N THR A 268 -7.08 18.12 10.43
CA THR A 268 -8.34 18.19 11.19
C THR A 268 -9.23 16.98 10.93
N GLU A 269 -10.19 16.71 11.83
CA GLU A 269 -11.21 15.68 11.60
C GLU A 269 -11.93 15.87 10.26
N ALA A 270 -12.26 17.11 9.92
CA ALA A 270 -12.92 17.45 8.66
C ALA A 270 -12.04 17.15 7.44
N ASP A 271 -10.74 17.42 7.51
CA ASP A 271 -9.82 17.10 6.41
C ASP A 271 -9.72 15.58 6.20
N VAL A 272 -9.60 14.81 7.29
CA VAL A 272 -9.51 13.35 7.23
C VAL A 272 -10.83 12.74 6.73
N ALA A 273 -11.97 13.26 7.17
CA ALA A 273 -13.28 12.82 6.69
C ALA A 273 -13.46 13.05 5.19
N GLU A 274 -13.01 14.18 4.66
CA GLU A 274 -13.06 14.44 3.22
C GLU A 274 -12.10 13.57 2.42
N ILE A 275 -10.89 13.31 2.94
CA ILE A 275 -9.94 12.38 2.32
C ILE A 275 -10.52 10.97 2.25
N ASN A 276 -11.07 10.47 3.35
CA ASN A 276 -11.72 9.18 3.40
C ASN A 276 -12.94 9.13 2.45
N SER A 277 -13.74 10.18 2.39
CA SER A 277 -14.86 10.26 1.45
C SER A 277 -14.40 10.24 -0.01
N ALA A 278 -13.28 10.87 -0.35
CA ALA A 278 -12.70 10.80 -1.69
C ALA A 278 -12.24 9.37 -2.03
N TYR A 279 -11.58 8.68 -1.09
CA TYR A 279 -11.25 7.27 -1.23
C TYR A 279 -12.49 6.39 -1.43
N ASP A 280 -13.55 6.57 -0.63
CA ASP A 280 -14.77 5.76 -0.71
C ASP A 280 -15.43 5.86 -2.09
N ARG A 281 -15.51 7.08 -2.65
CA ARG A 281 -16.07 7.32 -4.00
C ARG A 281 -15.26 6.67 -5.12
N MET A 282 -13.95 6.58 -4.95
CA MET A 282 -13.03 6.05 -5.98
C MET A 282 -12.69 4.57 -5.79
N THR A 283 -13.09 3.99 -4.66
CA THR A 283 -12.77 2.61 -4.32
C THR A 283 -13.56 1.64 -5.20
N ARG A 284 -12.80 0.80 -5.88
CA ARG A 284 -13.28 -0.35 -6.64
C ARG A 284 -13.04 -1.62 -5.85
N ARG A 285 -13.95 -2.58 -5.99
CA ARG A 285 -13.89 -3.85 -5.26
C ARG A 285 -14.45 -4.97 -6.10
N ARG A 286 -13.83 -6.15 -5.97
CA ARG A 286 -14.31 -7.40 -6.57
C ARG A 286 -14.16 -8.53 -5.55
N PRO A 287 -15.20 -9.35 -5.33
CA PRO A 287 -15.08 -10.55 -4.50
C PRO A 287 -13.99 -11.48 -5.03
N TRP A 288 -13.20 -12.03 -4.12
CA TRP A 288 -12.17 -12.99 -4.46
C TRP A 288 -12.76 -14.33 -4.90
N THR A 289 -12.25 -14.89 -5.99
CA THR A 289 -12.39 -16.31 -6.31
C THR A 289 -11.05 -17.00 -6.12
N ARG A 290 -11.05 -18.25 -5.67
CA ARG A 290 -9.83 -19.06 -5.61
C ARG A 290 -9.17 -19.10 -6.98
N GLY A 291 -7.86 -18.87 -7.02
CA GLY A 291 -7.08 -18.87 -8.26
C GLY A 291 -6.92 -17.50 -8.89
N ASP A 292 -7.61 -16.47 -8.40
CA ASP A 292 -7.48 -15.11 -8.92
C ASP A 292 -6.19 -14.42 -8.46
N LEU A 293 -5.71 -13.48 -9.27
CA LEU A 293 -4.64 -12.54 -8.93
C LEU A 293 -5.10 -11.09 -9.07
N LEU A 294 -4.49 -10.19 -8.31
CA LEU A 294 -4.65 -8.75 -8.45
C LEU A 294 -3.25 -8.11 -8.47
N LEU A 295 -2.91 -7.50 -9.61
CA LEU A 295 -1.69 -6.71 -9.78
C LEU A 295 -2.02 -5.24 -9.55
N VAL A 296 -1.22 -4.57 -8.72
CA VAL A 296 -1.42 -3.18 -8.32
C VAL A 296 -0.14 -2.41 -8.57
N ASP A 297 -0.26 -1.28 -9.27
CA ASP A 297 0.75 -0.24 -9.26
C ASP A 297 0.58 0.54 -7.96
N ASN A 298 1.55 0.38 -7.05
CA ASN A 298 1.48 0.95 -5.71
C ASN A 298 1.56 2.49 -5.74
N VAL A 299 2.10 3.09 -6.80
CA VAL A 299 2.23 4.54 -6.95
C VAL A 299 0.94 5.15 -7.51
N MET A 300 0.30 4.46 -8.45
CA MET A 300 -0.94 4.91 -9.10
C MET A 300 -2.23 4.48 -8.36
N SER A 301 -2.16 3.47 -7.49
CA SER A 301 -3.30 2.97 -6.73
C SER A 301 -3.00 2.77 -5.25
N SER A 302 -3.95 3.17 -4.40
CA SER A 302 -4.02 2.70 -3.03
C SER A 302 -4.76 1.37 -2.97
N HIS A 303 -4.57 0.62 -1.89
CA HIS A 303 -5.33 -0.58 -1.58
C HIS A 303 -5.84 -0.61 -0.14
N GLY A 304 -6.86 -1.43 0.09
CA GLY A 304 -7.44 -1.69 1.39
C GLY A 304 -7.98 -3.12 1.48
N ARG A 305 -8.71 -3.41 2.56
CA ARG A 305 -9.34 -4.72 2.77
C ARG A 305 -10.73 -4.52 3.37
N ASP A 306 -11.75 -5.07 2.75
CA ASP A 306 -13.08 -5.11 3.36
C ASP A 306 -13.12 -6.09 4.56
N SER A 307 -14.04 -5.86 5.50
CA SER A 307 -14.37 -6.85 6.52
C SER A 307 -14.83 -8.17 5.90
N PHE A 308 -14.61 -9.30 6.58
CA PHE A 308 -14.98 -10.61 6.05
C PHE A 308 -15.38 -11.61 7.12
N SER A 309 -15.95 -12.72 6.67
CA SER A 309 -16.20 -13.91 7.47
C SER A 309 -15.79 -15.20 6.74
N GLY A 310 -15.57 -16.26 7.52
CA GLY A 310 -15.05 -17.53 7.02
C GLY A 310 -13.53 -17.55 6.88
N ALA A 311 -13.01 -18.62 6.28
CA ALA A 311 -11.59 -18.77 5.99
C ALA A 311 -11.17 -17.81 4.88
N ARG A 312 -10.01 -17.17 5.02
CA ARG A 312 -9.44 -16.27 3.99
C ARG A 312 -7.93 -16.44 3.97
N ASP A 313 -7.39 -16.86 2.83
CA ASP A 313 -5.96 -16.94 2.58
C ASP A 313 -5.65 -16.16 1.29
N ILE A 314 -5.31 -14.89 1.47
CA ILE A 314 -4.83 -13.99 0.41
C ILE A 314 -3.36 -13.71 0.68
N VAL A 315 -2.51 -14.17 -0.24
CA VAL A 315 -1.06 -13.95 -0.19
C VAL A 315 -0.70 -12.68 -0.94
N VAL A 316 0.42 -12.06 -0.55
CA VAL A 316 0.94 -10.86 -1.20
C VAL A 316 2.44 -10.95 -1.41
N ALA A 317 2.89 -10.41 -2.53
CA ALA A 317 4.29 -10.15 -2.84
C ALA A 317 4.48 -8.69 -3.26
N MET A 318 5.67 -8.17 -3.02
CA MET A 318 6.07 -6.80 -3.31
C MET A 318 7.30 -6.82 -4.21
N GLY A 319 7.30 -5.99 -5.25
CA GLY A 319 8.37 -5.98 -6.24
C GLY A 319 8.60 -4.63 -6.88
N ASP A 320 9.65 -4.60 -7.69
CA ASP A 320 10.07 -3.49 -8.54
C ASP A 320 10.12 -2.17 -7.75
N PRO A 321 11.03 -2.07 -6.76
CA PRO A 321 11.06 -0.94 -5.83
C PRO A 321 11.31 0.39 -6.56
N VAL A 322 10.66 1.43 -6.09
CA VAL A 322 10.76 2.80 -6.59
C VAL A 322 11.36 3.67 -5.49
N THR A 323 12.28 4.56 -5.86
CA THR A 323 12.83 5.54 -4.92
C THR A 323 12.02 6.83 -4.97
N LEU A 324 11.84 7.48 -3.82
CA LEU A 324 11.14 8.76 -3.76
C LEU A 324 11.81 9.83 -4.64
N ALA A 325 13.13 9.73 -4.83
CA ALA A 325 13.90 10.64 -5.67
C ALA A 325 13.47 10.60 -7.15
N ASP A 326 13.00 9.45 -7.64
CA ASP A 326 12.50 9.28 -9.00
C ASP A 326 11.10 9.91 -9.19
N CYS A 327 10.43 10.22 -8.08
CA CYS A 327 9.04 10.68 -8.06
C CYS A 327 8.87 12.17 -7.74
N VAL A 328 9.95 12.92 -7.48
CA VAL A 328 9.89 14.35 -7.15
C VAL A 328 10.47 15.22 -8.27
N PRO A 329 9.89 16.40 -8.56
CA PRO A 329 10.54 17.35 -9.46
C PRO A 329 11.88 17.81 -8.87
N GLN A 330 12.94 17.84 -9.70
CA GLN A 330 14.25 18.37 -9.31
C GLN A 330 14.09 19.78 -8.70
N GLY A 331 14.48 19.94 -7.42
CA GLY A 331 14.46 21.24 -6.72
C GLY A 331 13.28 21.50 -5.76
N SER A 332 12.40 20.52 -5.51
CA SER A 332 11.29 20.68 -4.54
C SER A 332 11.81 20.58 -3.09
N ALA A 333 11.59 21.63 -2.31
CA ALA A 333 12.17 21.84 -0.97
C ALA A 333 11.57 20.96 0.16
N VAL A 334 10.65 20.05 -0.15
CA VAL A 334 9.91 19.24 0.85
C VAL A 334 10.80 18.19 1.53
N LEU A 335 11.99 17.91 0.99
CA LEU A 335 12.81 16.78 1.46
C LEU A 335 13.55 17.00 2.78
N ILE A 336 13.67 18.23 3.32
CA ILE A 336 14.53 18.43 4.50
C ILE A 336 14.05 19.62 5.37
N ARG A 337 13.34 19.31 6.46
CA ARG A 337 13.63 19.78 7.83
C ARG A 337 13.15 18.74 8.84
#